data_AF-L1L1I5-F1
#
_entry.id   AF-L1L1I5-F1
#
_cell.length_a   1.000
_cell.length_b   1.000
_cell.length_c   1.000
_cell.angle_alpha   90.00
_cell.angle_beta   90.00
_cell.angle_gamma   90.00
#
_symmetry.space_group_name_H-M   'P 1'
#
loop_
_entity.id
_entity.type
_entity.pdbx_description
1 polymer ?
#
loop_
_entity_poly.entity_id
_entity_poly.type
_entity_poly.pdbx_seq_one_letter_code
_entity_poly.pdbx_strand_id
1 'polypeptide(L)'
;MDRQCDGALLGVRDAVRGQEVVHAVFNSPPGVRHADPLAEMRRRFGDWHGPIPALLDAPRPEAVLHHDIHESVAPLPAFRAGRIVLLGDAAHAMTPDLGQGARQALEDAATPAAALAAEPTVESALTRYDAERRPRSQSVARGTSGRPDGTATGPSAGRRRRRHGPPPGPVPRDRPGHPAPRRVDAAELG
;
A
#
# COMPACT_ATOMS: atom_id res chain seq x y z
N MET A 1 15.73 8.84 24.66
CA MET A 1 15.22 9.95 23.81
C MET A 1 14.47 9.26 22.68
N ASP A 2 13.24 8.83 22.96
CA ASP A 2 12.43 8.06 22.00
C ASP A 2 11.83 9.02 20.98
N ARG A 3 12.44 9.11 19.79
CA ARG A 3 11.74 9.69 18.64
C ARG A 3 10.76 8.64 18.13
N GLN A 4 9.52 8.75 18.59
CA GLN A 4 8.38 8.17 17.91
C GLN A 4 8.46 8.54 16.42
N CYS A 5 8.58 7.53 15.56
CA CYS A 5 8.67 7.71 14.12
C CYS A 5 7.35 8.31 13.61
N ASP A 6 7.43 9.41 12.84
CA ASP A 6 6.32 10.19 12.28
C ASP A 6 5.47 9.41 11.23
N GLY A 7 4.99 8.21 11.57
CA GLY A 7 4.25 7.34 10.64
C GLY A 7 5.10 6.88 9.45
N ALA A 8 6.42 6.87 9.59
CA ALA A 8 7.34 6.42 8.55
C ALA A 8 7.50 4.89 8.59
N LEU A 9 7.35 4.24 7.43
CA LEU A 9 7.52 2.81 7.22
C LEU A 9 8.71 2.58 6.29
N LEU A 10 9.55 1.60 6.62
CA LEU A 10 10.56 1.07 5.70
C LEU A 10 10.37 -0.44 5.60
N GLY A 11 10.32 -0.94 4.37
CA GLY A 11 10.19 -2.36 4.07
C GLY A 11 11.30 -2.84 3.15
N VAL A 12 11.77 -4.05 3.41
CA VAL A 12 12.80 -4.73 2.60
C VAL A 12 12.18 -5.99 2.03
N ARG A 13 12.36 -6.22 0.74
CA ARG A 13 11.90 -7.43 0.05
C ARG A 13 13.04 -8.02 -0.77
N ASP A 14 13.17 -9.34 -0.71
CA ASP A 14 14.05 -10.06 -1.63
C ASP A 14 13.50 -9.93 -3.06
N ALA A 15 14.34 -9.47 -3.97
CA ALA A 15 14.11 -9.49 -5.40
C ALA A 15 14.85 -10.65 -6.05
N VAL A 16 14.42 -10.97 -7.28
CA VAL A 16 14.99 -12.07 -8.06
C VAL A 16 16.49 -11.80 -8.29
N ARG A 17 17.32 -12.85 -8.19
CA ARG A 17 18.79 -12.81 -8.34
C ARG A 17 19.57 -12.21 -7.16
N GLY A 18 19.05 -12.33 -5.93
CA GLY A 18 19.79 -11.93 -4.72
C GLY A 18 19.94 -10.42 -4.56
N GLN A 19 19.06 -9.66 -5.19
CA GLN A 19 18.93 -8.22 -4.99
C GLN A 19 17.92 -7.98 -3.86
N GLU A 20 18.09 -6.91 -3.09
CA GLU A 20 17.10 -6.47 -2.11
C GLU A 20 16.46 -5.18 -2.60
N VAL A 21 15.13 -5.11 -2.56
CA VAL A 21 14.35 -3.90 -2.84
C VAL A 21 13.95 -3.28 -1.52
N VAL A 22 14.45 -2.07 -1.29
CA VAL A 22 14.11 -1.25 -0.13
C VAL A 22 13.09 -0.20 -0.58
N HIS A 23 11.97 -0.11 0.13
CA HIS A 23 10.97 0.93 -0.08
C HIS A 23 10.68 1.64 1.25
N ALA A 24 10.44 2.94 1.18
CA ALA A 24 10.08 3.74 2.33
C ALA A 24 8.88 4.64 2.02
N VAL A 25 7.99 4.76 3.00
CA VAL A 25 6.80 5.60 2.93
C VAL A 25 6.81 6.50 4.15
N PHE A 26 6.63 7.80 3.96
CA PHE A 26 6.60 8.76 5.06
C PHE A 26 5.79 10.00 4.72
N ASN A 27 5.31 10.69 5.75
CA ASN A 27 4.57 11.94 5.58
C ASN A 27 5.48 13.07 5.09
N SER A 28 5.05 13.80 4.06
CA SER A 28 5.70 15.00 3.53
C SER A 28 4.67 15.88 2.79
N PRO A 29 4.91 17.19 2.66
CA PRO A 29 4.10 18.06 1.81
C PRO A 29 4.11 17.61 0.34
N PRO A 30 2.98 17.71 -0.39
CA PRO A 30 2.91 17.26 -1.78
C PRO A 30 3.83 18.07 -2.69
N GLY A 31 4.39 17.41 -3.70
CA GLY A 31 5.29 18.01 -4.69
C GLY A 31 6.70 18.28 -4.19
N VAL A 32 7.04 17.88 -2.96
CA VAL A 32 8.42 17.97 -2.47
C VAL A 32 9.31 17.05 -3.29
N ARG A 33 10.45 17.56 -3.74
CA ARG A 33 11.49 16.77 -4.40
C ARG A 33 12.79 17.00 -3.65
N HIS A 34 13.41 15.91 -3.22
CA HIS A 34 14.73 15.94 -2.63
C HIS A 34 15.77 15.86 -3.75
N ALA A 35 16.75 16.77 -3.72
CA ALA A 35 17.89 16.71 -4.64
C ALA A 35 18.70 15.41 -4.44
N ASP A 36 18.74 14.91 -3.21
CA ASP A 36 19.30 13.61 -2.84
C ASP A 36 18.27 12.84 -1.99
N PRO A 37 17.43 12.01 -2.63
CA PRO A 37 16.47 11.17 -1.91
C PRO A 37 17.14 10.14 -0.98
N LEU A 38 18.34 9.66 -1.31
CA LEU A 38 19.04 8.68 -0.48
C LEU A 38 19.57 9.30 0.81
N ALA A 39 20.11 10.52 0.75
CA ALA A 39 20.47 11.28 1.93
C ALA A 39 19.26 11.53 2.84
N GLU A 40 18.08 11.81 2.26
CA GLU A 40 16.86 11.96 3.03
C GLU A 40 16.44 10.65 3.73
N MET A 41 16.56 9.50 3.04
CA MET A 41 16.34 8.18 3.65
C MET A 41 17.32 7.93 4.80
N ARG A 42 18.61 8.18 4.61
CA ARG A 42 19.63 8.07 5.67
C ARG A 42 19.32 8.98 6.86
N ARG A 43 18.89 10.21 6.62
CA ARG A 43 18.51 11.17 7.68
C ARG A 43 17.35 10.67 8.52
N ARG A 44 16.39 9.95 7.92
CA ARG A 44 15.18 9.46 8.61
C ARG A 44 15.39 8.10 9.28
N PHE A 45 16.13 7.21 8.63
CA PHE A 45 16.19 5.78 8.98
C PHE A 45 17.60 5.30 9.36
N GLY A 46 18.64 6.15 9.25
CA GLY A 46 20.04 5.77 9.49
C GLY A 46 20.37 5.41 10.94
N ASP A 47 19.53 5.85 11.89
CA ASP A 47 19.67 5.48 13.31
C ASP A 47 18.83 4.24 13.69
N TRP A 48 18.15 3.61 12.73
CA TRP A 48 17.36 2.41 13.00
C TRP A 48 18.26 1.18 13.15
N HIS A 49 17.70 0.12 13.73
CA HIS A 49 18.43 -1.12 13.95
C HIS A 49 18.96 -1.72 12.64
N GLY A 50 20.04 -2.50 12.74
CA GLY A 50 20.55 -3.29 11.62
C GLY A 50 19.47 -4.26 11.07
N PRO A 51 19.44 -4.52 9.75
CA PRO A 51 20.44 -4.11 8.74
C PRO A 51 20.15 -2.76 8.06
N ILE A 52 19.18 -1.97 8.54
CA ILE A 52 18.65 -0.80 7.80
C ILE A 52 19.74 0.21 7.39
N PRO A 53 20.66 0.65 8.27
CA PRO A 53 21.68 1.61 7.86
C PRO A 53 22.59 1.06 6.75
N ALA A 54 22.98 -0.22 6.84
CA ALA A 54 23.81 -0.88 5.83
C ALA A 54 23.11 -0.99 4.47
N LEU A 55 21.79 -1.24 4.48
CA LEU A 55 20.97 -1.27 3.27
C LEU A 55 20.83 0.10 2.61
N LEU A 56 20.92 1.19 3.37
CA LEU A 56 20.88 2.56 2.83
C LEU A 56 22.24 3.03 2.32
N ASP A 57 23.33 2.35 2.69
CA ASP A 57 24.68 2.68 2.23
C ASP A 57 25.08 1.96 0.93
N ALA A 58 24.41 0.87 0.59
CA ALA A 58 24.70 0.06 -0.59
C ALA A 58 24.29 0.68 -1.96
N PRO A 59 23.12 1.35 -2.10
CA PRO A 59 22.64 1.81 -3.39
C PRO A 59 23.40 3.03 -3.94
N ARG A 60 23.42 3.16 -5.27
CA ARG A 60 23.81 4.40 -5.94
C ARG A 60 22.65 5.40 -5.89
N PRO A 61 22.89 6.72 -5.71
CA PRO A 61 21.82 7.71 -5.63
C PRO A 61 20.84 7.69 -6.81
N GLU A 62 21.32 7.35 -8.02
CA GLU A 62 20.50 7.31 -9.23
C GLU A 62 19.53 6.11 -9.26
N ALA A 63 19.70 5.12 -8.38
CA ALA A 63 18.78 4.01 -8.23
C ALA A 63 17.56 4.36 -7.35
N VAL A 64 17.54 5.55 -6.73
CA VAL A 64 16.44 5.97 -5.85
C VAL A 64 15.37 6.70 -6.64
N LEU A 65 14.17 6.13 -6.66
CA LEU A 65 12.96 6.74 -7.17
C LEU A 65 12.20 7.40 -6.01
N HIS A 66 11.67 8.59 -6.26
CA HIS A 66 10.90 9.35 -5.28
C HIS A 66 9.61 9.87 -5.92
N HIS A 67 8.47 9.48 -5.37
CA HIS A 67 7.14 9.67 -5.93
C HIS A 67 6.09 9.95 -4.86
N ASP A 68 5.32 11.02 -5.03
CA ASP A 68 4.11 11.24 -4.22
C ASP A 68 3.15 10.05 -4.37
N ILE A 69 2.53 9.61 -3.28
CA ILE A 69 1.48 8.60 -3.36
C ILE A 69 0.17 9.30 -3.70
N HIS A 70 -0.47 8.84 -4.76
CA HIS A 70 -1.80 9.27 -5.14
C HIS A 70 -2.81 8.13 -5.00
N GLU A 71 -3.96 8.44 -4.44
CA GLU A 71 -5.11 7.53 -4.34
C GLU A 71 -6.36 8.17 -4.94
N SER A 72 -7.35 7.34 -5.25
CA SER A 72 -8.65 7.80 -5.74
C SER A 72 -9.42 8.50 -4.63
N VAL A 73 -9.64 9.81 -4.78
CA VAL A 73 -10.32 10.66 -3.77
C VAL A 73 -11.79 10.28 -3.58
N ALA A 74 -12.43 9.71 -4.60
CA ALA A 74 -13.82 9.27 -4.54
C ALA A 74 -13.99 7.91 -5.25
N PRO A 75 -14.71 6.93 -4.64
CA PRO A 75 -15.03 5.69 -5.32
C PRO A 75 -15.89 5.95 -6.56
N LEU A 76 -15.50 5.42 -7.72
CA LEU A 76 -16.28 5.56 -8.93
C LEU A 76 -17.65 4.87 -8.79
N PRO A 77 -18.74 5.48 -9.29
CA PRO A 77 -20.07 4.87 -9.21
C PRO A 77 -20.21 3.64 -10.12
N ALA A 78 -19.40 3.58 -11.18
CA ALA A 78 -19.33 2.46 -12.13
C ALA A 78 -17.92 2.36 -12.73
N PHE A 79 -17.49 1.15 -13.07
CA PHE A 79 -16.28 0.84 -13.83
C PHE A 79 -16.56 0.60 -15.32
N ARG A 80 -17.81 0.79 -15.77
CA ARG A 80 -18.20 0.65 -17.17
C ARG A 80 -18.93 1.89 -17.70
N ALA A 81 -18.80 2.12 -19.00
CA ALA A 81 -19.60 3.07 -19.76
C ALA A 81 -19.84 2.51 -21.17
N GLY A 82 -21.06 2.00 -21.42
CA GLY A 82 -21.37 1.25 -22.64
C GLY A 82 -20.42 0.06 -22.81
N ARG A 83 -19.65 0.05 -23.90
CA ARG A 83 -18.67 -0.98 -24.25
C ARG A 83 -17.25 -0.74 -23.72
N ILE A 84 -17.07 0.26 -22.87
CA ILE A 84 -15.78 0.63 -22.27
C ILE A 84 -15.78 0.20 -20.81
N VAL A 85 -14.64 -0.32 -20.34
CA VAL A 85 -14.39 -0.59 -18.92
C VAL A 85 -13.08 0.00 -18.44
N LEU A 86 -13.05 0.37 -17.16
CA LEU A 86 -11.87 0.79 -16.42
C LEU A 86 -11.33 -0.39 -15.62
N LEU A 87 -10.02 -0.60 -15.68
CA LEU A 87 -9.29 -1.66 -14.96
C LEU A 87 -8.11 -1.04 -14.18
N GLY A 88 -7.65 -1.71 -13.12
CA GLY A 88 -6.48 -1.31 -12.36
C GLY A 88 -6.60 0.09 -11.76
N ASP A 89 -5.49 0.84 -11.75
CA ASP A 89 -5.45 2.16 -11.12
C ASP A 89 -6.40 3.18 -11.75
N ALA A 90 -6.76 3.02 -13.04
CA ALA A 90 -7.77 3.85 -13.69
C ALA A 90 -9.16 3.70 -13.05
N ALA A 91 -9.43 2.56 -12.41
CA ALA A 91 -10.68 2.27 -11.72
C ALA A 91 -10.59 2.47 -10.20
N HIS A 92 -9.43 2.18 -9.59
CA HIS A 92 -9.30 2.10 -8.13
C HIS A 92 -7.90 2.38 -7.57
N ALA A 93 -7.17 3.37 -8.11
CA ALA A 93 -5.88 3.80 -7.54
C ALA A 93 -5.95 3.92 -6.00
N MET A 94 -4.99 3.29 -5.31
CA MET A 94 -4.98 3.11 -3.86
C MET A 94 -3.56 3.23 -3.30
N THR A 95 -3.42 3.51 -2.01
CA THR A 95 -2.09 3.53 -1.36
C THR A 95 -1.43 2.14 -1.38
N PRO A 96 -0.09 2.07 -1.46
CA PRO A 96 0.64 0.82 -1.65
C PRO A 96 0.70 -0.08 -0.38
N ASP A 97 0.13 0.36 0.74
CA ASP A 97 0.37 -0.20 2.09
C ASP A 97 0.10 -1.71 2.23
N LEU A 98 -0.75 -2.29 1.38
CA LEU A 98 -1.08 -3.71 1.39
C LEU A 98 -0.55 -4.49 0.18
N GLY A 99 0.19 -3.84 -0.72
CA GLY A 99 0.67 -4.43 -1.98
C GLY A 99 -0.45 -5.00 -2.86
N GLN A 100 -1.69 -4.49 -2.71
CA GLN A 100 -2.87 -5.08 -3.33
C GLN A 100 -3.15 -4.55 -4.74
N GLY A 101 -2.65 -3.38 -5.11
CA GLY A 101 -2.95 -2.75 -6.40
C GLY A 101 -2.69 -3.68 -7.59
N ALA A 102 -1.47 -4.25 -7.67
CA ALA A 102 -1.10 -5.19 -8.72
C ALA A 102 -1.97 -6.46 -8.73
N ARG A 103 -2.28 -7.02 -7.55
CA ARG A 103 -3.16 -8.19 -7.44
C ARG A 103 -4.58 -7.88 -7.93
N GLN A 104 -5.10 -6.69 -7.62
CA GLN A 104 -6.41 -6.26 -8.09
C GLN A 104 -6.42 -6.04 -9.60
N ALA A 105 -5.40 -5.41 -10.17
CA ALA A 105 -5.28 -5.22 -11.61
C ALA A 105 -5.25 -6.54 -12.38
N LEU A 106 -4.56 -7.57 -11.85
CA LEU A 106 -4.54 -8.91 -12.46
C LEU A 106 -5.92 -9.57 -12.44
N GLU A 107 -6.63 -9.49 -11.32
CA GLU A 107 -8.00 -10.01 -11.27
C GLU A 107 -8.94 -9.21 -12.20
N ASP A 108 -8.79 -7.87 -12.29
CA ASP A 108 -9.56 -7.05 -13.23
C ASP A 108 -9.29 -7.40 -14.69
N ALA A 109 -8.08 -7.84 -15.04
CA ALA A 109 -7.76 -8.27 -16.40
C ALA A 109 -8.43 -9.61 -16.74
N ALA A 110 -8.54 -10.52 -15.77
CA ALA A 110 -9.13 -11.84 -15.96
C ALA A 110 -10.67 -11.81 -16.01
N THR A 111 -11.32 -10.97 -15.21
CA THR A 111 -12.78 -10.98 -15.06
C THR A 111 -13.56 -10.61 -16.33
N PRO A 112 -13.21 -9.59 -17.13
CA PRO A 112 -13.90 -9.29 -18.38
C PRO A 112 -13.84 -10.46 -19.36
N ALA A 113 -12.70 -11.14 -19.47
CA ALA A 113 -12.55 -12.31 -20.33
C ALA A 113 -13.48 -13.46 -19.90
N ALA A 114 -13.54 -13.75 -18.60
CA ALA A 114 -14.44 -14.75 -18.05
C ALA A 114 -15.93 -14.36 -18.24
N ALA A 115 -16.27 -13.09 -18.03
CA ALA A 115 -17.63 -12.61 -18.20
C ALA A 115 -18.09 -12.65 -19.67
N LEU A 116 -17.21 -12.28 -20.61
CA LEU A 116 -17.48 -12.35 -22.05
C LEU A 116 -17.71 -13.78 -22.54
N ALA A 117 -17.08 -14.77 -21.91
CA ALA A 117 -17.29 -16.18 -22.24
C ALA A 117 -18.60 -16.75 -21.65
N ALA A 118 -19.10 -16.19 -20.54
CA ALA A 118 -20.26 -16.70 -19.82
C ALA A 118 -21.58 -16.01 -20.18
N GLU A 119 -21.52 -14.77 -20.64
CA GLU A 119 -22.70 -13.92 -20.86
C GLU A 119 -23.08 -13.82 -22.35
N PRO A 120 -24.38 -13.75 -22.70
CA PRO A 120 -24.83 -13.78 -24.10
C PRO A 120 -24.54 -12.49 -24.87
N THR A 121 -24.22 -11.38 -24.18
CA THR A 121 -23.94 -10.09 -24.80
C THR A 121 -22.77 -9.39 -24.12
N VAL A 122 -22.09 -8.51 -24.86
CA VAL A 122 -21.03 -7.65 -24.29
C VAL A 122 -21.59 -6.78 -23.16
N GLU A 123 -22.80 -6.22 -23.32
CA GLU A 123 -23.41 -5.38 -22.27
C GLU A 123 -23.65 -6.14 -20.97
N SER A 124 -24.17 -7.38 -21.05
CA SER A 124 -24.36 -8.22 -19.85
C SER A 124 -23.03 -8.66 -19.25
N ALA A 125 -22.02 -8.97 -20.06
CA ALA A 125 -20.65 -9.26 -19.60
C ALA A 125 -20.02 -8.11 -18.82
N LEU A 126 -20.07 -6.88 -19.37
CA LEU A 126 -19.47 -5.72 -18.71
C LEU A 126 -20.26 -5.27 -17.47
N THR A 127 -21.58 -5.50 -17.46
CA THR A 127 -22.42 -5.31 -16.26
C THR A 127 -22.02 -6.27 -15.15
N ARG A 128 -21.79 -7.55 -15.49
CA ARG A 128 -21.29 -8.55 -14.56
C ARG A 128 -19.91 -8.17 -14.00
N TYR A 129 -18.98 -7.75 -14.87
CA TYR A 129 -17.66 -7.26 -14.47
C TYR A 129 -17.76 -6.12 -13.43
N ASP A 130 -18.56 -5.09 -13.70
CA ASP A 130 -18.74 -3.98 -12.76
C ASP A 130 -19.26 -4.47 -11.40
N ALA A 131 -20.27 -5.33 -11.40
CA ALA A 131 -20.90 -5.84 -10.18
C ALA A 131 -19.94 -6.68 -9.33
N GLU A 132 -19.05 -7.46 -9.95
CA GLU A 132 -18.08 -8.31 -9.24
C GLU A 132 -16.88 -7.51 -8.72
N ARG A 133 -16.34 -6.61 -9.55
CA ARG A 133 -15.05 -5.97 -9.28
C ARG A 133 -15.17 -4.71 -8.45
N ARG A 134 -16.18 -3.87 -8.73
CA ARG A 134 -16.30 -2.55 -8.11
C ARG A 134 -16.40 -2.61 -6.57
N PRO A 135 -17.28 -3.44 -5.96
CA PRO A 135 -17.36 -3.49 -4.50
C PRO A 135 -16.08 -4.00 -3.86
N ARG A 136 -15.43 -5.00 -4.48
CA ARG A 136 -14.21 -5.62 -3.96
C ARG A 136 -13.02 -4.69 -4.02
N SER A 137 -12.73 -4.09 -5.18
CA SER A 137 -11.58 -3.18 -5.31
C SER A 137 -11.76 -1.94 -4.46
N GLN A 138 -12.97 -1.37 -4.36
CA GLN A 138 -13.25 -0.23 -3.47
C GLN A 138 -13.16 -0.60 -1.99
N SER A 139 -13.54 -1.83 -1.60
CA SER A 139 -13.34 -2.30 -0.23
C SER A 139 -11.85 -2.41 0.12
N VAL A 140 -11.02 -2.84 -0.82
CA VAL A 140 -9.57 -2.93 -0.61
C VAL A 140 -8.93 -1.55 -0.56
N ALA A 141 -9.28 -0.65 -1.50
CA ALA A 141 -8.81 0.74 -1.47
C ALA A 141 -9.18 1.45 -0.16
N ARG A 142 -10.42 1.30 0.33
CA ARG A 142 -10.80 1.84 1.65
C ARG A 142 -10.03 1.23 2.82
N GLY A 143 -9.58 -0.02 2.68
CA GLY A 143 -8.77 -0.69 3.70
C GLY A 143 -7.32 -0.22 3.74
N THR A 144 -6.82 0.37 2.64
CA THR A 144 -5.48 0.97 2.53
C THR A 144 -5.53 2.47 2.88
N SER A 145 -6.58 3.19 2.47
CA SER A 145 -6.79 4.61 2.80
C SER A 145 -6.94 4.81 4.31
N GLY A 146 -6.02 5.59 4.90
CA GLY A 146 -6.08 5.94 6.32
C GLY A 146 -5.40 4.97 7.29
N ARG A 147 -4.35 4.24 6.87
CA ARG A 147 -3.43 3.53 7.78
C ARG A 147 -2.06 4.26 7.89
N PRO A 148 -1.89 5.26 8.78
CA PRO A 148 -0.58 5.86 9.04
C PRO A 148 0.24 5.11 10.12
N ASP A 149 -0.34 4.11 10.77
CA ASP A 149 0.27 3.45 11.92
C ASP A 149 0.65 2.02 11.54
N GLY A 150 1.97 1.79 11.36
CA GLY A 150 2.68 0.58 10.91
C GLY A 150 2.32 -0.76 11.57
N THR A 151 1.04 -1.13 11.57
CA THR A 151 0.54 -2.43 12.00
C THR A 151 0.28 -3.28 10.77
N ALA A 152 1.36 -3.81 10.22
CA ALA A 152 1.30 -4.99 9.37
C ALA A 152 0.86 -6.18 10.23
N THR A 153 -0.44 -6.41 10.32
CA THR A 153 -0.99 -7.68 10.81
C THR A 153 -2.34 -7.97 10.15
N GLY A 154 -2.28 -8.43 8.90
CA GLY A 154 -3.34 -9.23 8.27
C GLY A 154 -3.00 -10.72 8.45
N PRO A 155 -3.99 -11.63 8.41
CA PRO A 155 -3.87 -12.95 9.02
C PRO A 155 -2.96 -13.87 8.19
N SER A 156 -1.70 -14.00 8.60
CA SER A 156 -0.92 -15.18 8.27
C SER A 156 -1.57 -16.36 8.99
N ALA A 157 -2.22 -17.23 8.21
CA ALA A 157 -2.73 -18.52 8.65
C ALA A 157 -1.69 -19.21 9.56
N GLY A 158 -2.18 -19.65 10.72
CA GLY A 158 -1.33 -20.02 11.84
C GLY A 158 -0.40 -21.20 11.57
N ARG A 159 0.87 -21.03 11.94
CA ARG A 159 1.72 -22.14 12.34
C ARG A 159 1.87 -22.13 13.86
N ARG A 160 1.02 -22.92 14.54
CA ARG A 160 1.09 -23.16 15.98
C ARG A 160 2.50 -23.66 16.36
N ARG A 161 3.20 -22.93 17.23
CA ARG A 161 4.11 -23.53 18.21
C ARG A 161 3.58 -23.19 19.61
N ARG A 162 3.29 -24.23 20.39
CA ARG A 162 2.79 -24.15 21.77
C ARG A 162 3.94 -23.86 22.73
N ARG A 163 3.65 -23.05 23.77
CA ARG A 163 4.02 -23.16 25.22
C ARG A 163 3.86 -21.76 25.88
N HIS A 164 3.73 -21.57 27.21
CA HIS A 164 2.57 -21.76 28.11
C HIS A 164 2.72 -20.77 29.31
N GLY A 165 1.78 -19.80 29.49
CA GLY A 165 1.36 -19.06 30.73
C GLY A 165 2.29 -18.03 31.43
N PRO A 166 1.81 -17.10 32.33
CA PRO A 166 0.43 -16.74 32.78
C PRO A 166 0.13 -15.17 32.76
N PRO A 167 -0.88 -14.54 33.43
CA PRO A 167 -1.89 -13.59 32.86
C PRO A 167 -1.74 -12.09 33.27
N PRO A 168 -2.63 -11.15 32.82
CA PRO A 168 -2.32 -9.74 32.57
C PRO A 168 -2.69 -8.73 33.68
N GLY A 169 -2.14 -7.50 33.58
CA GLY A 169 -2.51 -6.33 34.38
C GLY A 169 -3.41 -5.31 33.64
N PRO A 170 -4.11 -4.40 34.34
CA PRO A 170 -5.29 -3.68 33.84
C PRO A 170 -4.98 -2.42 33.03
N VAL A 171 -5.94 -2.07 32.16
CA VAL A 171 -5.92 -0.93 31.22
C VAL A 171 -6.77 0.23 31.76
N PRO A 172 -6.25 1.46 31.81
CA PRO A 172 -7.09 2.65 31.88
C PRO A 172 -7.26 3.31 30.50
N ARG A 173 -8.52 3.66 30.21
CA ARG A 173 -9.01 4.41 29.05
C ARG A 173 -8.75 5.90 29.27
N ASP A 174 -8.45 6.63 28.20
CA ASP A 174 -9.10 7.90 27.85
C ASP A 174 -8.67 8.39 26.45
N ARG A 175 -9.65 8.82 25.65
CA ARG A 175 -9.50 9.58 24.39
C ARG A 175 -10.12 10.96 24.62
N PRO A 176 -9.56 12.03 24.06
CA PRO A 176 -10.31 12.70 22.98
C PRO A 176 -9.46 13.43 21.92
N GLY A 177 -10.09 13.75 20.79
CA GLY A 177 -9.69 14.84 19.87
C GLY A 177 -9.27 14.40 18.47
N HIS A 178 -10.13 14.64 17.48
CA HIS A 178 -9.88 14.38 16.05
C HIS A 178 -9.43 15.67 15.35
N PRO A 179 -8.29 15.69 14.64
CA PRO A 179 -8.00 16.75 13.68
C PRO A 179 -8.08 16.27 12.21
N ALA A 180 -8.30 17.25 11.34
CA ALA A 180 -8.54 17.21 9.89
C ALA A 180 -7.47 16.46 9.05
N PRO A 181 -7.78 16.04 7.80
CA PRO A 181 -7.07 14.98 7.06
C PRO A 181 -5.66 15.36 6.57
N ARG A 182 -4.76 14.36 6.47
CA ARG A 182 -3.35 14.49 6.03
C ARG A 182 -3.01 13.50 4.89
N ARG A 183 -2.10 13.92 4.00
CA ARG A 183 -1.59 13.22 2.79
C ARG A 183 -0.13 12.76 2.99
N VAL A 184 0.32 11.75 2.23
CA VAL A 184 1.59 11.01 2.43
C VAL A 184 2.35 10.76 1.12
N ASP A 185 3.68 10.65 1.15
CA ASP A 185 4.58 10.47 -0.01
C ASP A 185 5.36 9.12 0.05
N ALA A 186 5.83 8.57 -1.10
CA ALA A 186 6.63 7.35 -1.19
C ALA A 186 7.99 7.54 -1.91
N ALA A 187 8.95 6.71 -1.56
CA ALA A 187 10.18 6.51 -2.34
C ALA A 187 10.43 5.01 -2.54
N GLU A 188 10.77 4.60 -3.75
CA GLU A 188 11.13 3.22 -4.12
C GLU A 188 12.56 3.18 -4.67
N LEU A 189 13.37 2.19 -4.32
CA LEU A 189 14.67 1.94 -4.94
C LEU A 189 14.51 0.86 -6.02
N GLY A 190 14.94 1.16 -7.25
CA GLY A 190 14.92 0.25 -8.41
C GLY A 190 16.19 -0.56 -8.59
#